data_AF-A0A7R7ZKT4-F1
#
_entry.id   AF-A0A7R7ZKT4-F1
#
_cell.length_a   1.000
_cell.length_b   1.000
_cell.length_c   1.000
_cell.angle_alpha   90.00
_cell.angle_beta   90.00
_cell.angle_gamma   90.00
#
_symmetry.space_group_name_H-M   'P 1'
#
loop_
_entity.id
_entity.type
_entity.pdbx_description
1 polymer ?
#
loop_
_entity_poly.entity_id
_entity_poly.type
_entity_poly.pdbx_seq_one_letter_code
_entity_poly.pdbx_strand_id
1 'polypeptide(L)'
;MPQRLPARFDSLPKLCKEILKKFSMMNLRHSAETEAQYRREFYTGFSHVAGQGVPITSEWSTSKDGRVDFYIPEREWAVKLLRDHDRVDQHISQFKEGGKDRPWLKEEMVKDWIIIDCATSLPTKKFSEPRLWHAVFINDHSELRLYDHQQALTMSVHLRN
;
A
#
# COMPACT_ATOMS: atom_id res chain seq x y z
N MET A 1 5.59 23.15 13.00
CA MET A 1 4.24 22.77 12.54
C MET A 1 4.38 21.62 11.55
N PRO A 2 3.51 20.59 11.59
CA PRO A 2 3.55 19.51 10.61
C PRO A 2 3.37 20.05 9.20
N GLN A 3 4.09 19.49 8.22
CA GLN A 3 3.90 19.85 6.82
C GLN A 3 2.62 19.23 6.29
N ARG A 4 2.03 19.84 5.26
CA ARG A 4 0.84 19.32 4.59
C ARG A 4 1.21 18.39 3.45
N LEU A 5 0.36 17.42 3.18
CA LEU A 5 0.44 16.59 1.99
C LEU A 5 0.42 17.50 0.74
N PRO A 6 1.38 17.37 -0.20
CA PRO A 6 1.41 18.21 -1.39
C PRO A 6 0.10 18.17 -2.18
N ALA A 7 -0.42 19.34 -2.59
CA ALA A 7 -1.71 19.48 -3.27
C ALA A 7 -1.85 18.66 -4.56
N ARG A 8 -0.72 18.28 -5.19
CA ARG A 8 -0.68 17.38 -6.34
C ARG A 8 -1.21 15.96 -6.03
N PHE A 9 -1.25 15.56 -4.76
CA PHE A 9 -1.84 14.30 -4.30
C PHE A 9 -3.29 14.53 -3.90
N ASP A 10 -4.14 14.53 -4.92
CA ASP A 10 -5.59 14.67 -4.87
C ASP A 10 -6.31 13.32 -4.60
N SER A 11 -5.60 12.21 -4.76
CA SER A 11 -6.13 10.84 -4.66
C SER A 11 -5.10 9.86 -4.10
N LEU A 12 -5.57 8.89 -3.31
CA LEU A 12 -4.73 7.85 -2.73
C LEU A 12 -3.99 7.02 -3.80
N PRO A 13 -4.65 6.57 -4.90
CA PRO A 13 -3.97 5.90 -6.01
C PRO A 13 -2.76 6.65 -6.56
N LYS A 14 -2.89 7.97 -6.78
CA LYS A 14 -1.81 8.79 -7.34
C LYS A 14 -0.61 8.86 -6.40
N LEU A 15 -0.86 9.04 -5.11
CA LEU A 15 0.17 9.02 -4.09
C LEU A 15 0.89 7.66 -4.04
N CYS A 16 0.14 6.56 -3.94
CA CYS A 16 0.70 5.21 -3.86
C CYS A 16 1.54 4.86 -5.10
N LYS A 17 1.10 5.22 -6.31
CA LYS A 17 1.89 5.02 -7.53
C LYS A 17 3.23 5.76 -7.48
N GLU A 18 3.24 7.01 -7.04
CA GLU A 18 4.49 7.77 -6.93
C GLU A 18 5.42 7.21 -5.84
N ILE A 19 4.87 6.73 -4.72
CA ILE A 19 5.65 6.06 -3.66
C ILE A 19 6.27 4.76 -4.16
N LEU A 20 5.50 3.92 -4.84
CA LEU A 20 5.97 2.65 -5.40
C LEU A 20 7.12 2.84 -6.40
N LYS A 21 7.11 3.92 -7.19
CA LYS A 21 8.22 4.28 -8.10
C LYS A 21 9.52 4.64 -7.36
N LYS A 22 9.48 4.84 -6.04
CA LYS A 22 10.65 5.16 -5.21
C LYS A 22 11.19 3.96 -4.44
N PHE A 23 10.62 2.77 -4.63
CA PHE A 23 11.15 1.55 -4.01
C PHE A 23 12.57 1.29 -4.53
N SER A 24 13.48 1.01 -3.59
CA SER A 24 14.88 0.69 -3.88
C SER A 24 15.03 -0.78 -4.21
N MET A 25 15.49 -1.07 -5.42
CA MET A 25 15.79 -2.44 -5.82
C MET A 25 16.87 -3.07 -4.93
N MET A 26 17.89 -2.31 -4.50
CA MET A 26 18.93 -2.82 -3.61
C MET A 26 18.34 -3.29 -2.27
N ASN A 27 17.44 -2.50 -1.67
CA ASN A 27 16.85 -2.87 -0.38
C ASN A 27 15.94 -4.10 -0.48
N LEU A 28 15.21 -4.24 -1.59
CA LEU A 28 14.36 -5.40 -1.85
C LEU A 28 15.16 -6.68 -2.09
N ARG A 29 16.35 -6.59 -2.72
CA ARG A 29 17.24 -7.74 -2.94
C ARG A 29 17.97 -8.23 -1.67
N HIS A 30 18.39 -7.31 -0.81
CA HIS A 30 19.26 -7.64 0.33
C HIS A 30 18.48 -8.14 1.57
N SER A 31 17.21 -7.80 1.67
CA SER A 31 16.34 -8.33 2.71
C SER A 31 15.65 -9.58 2.20
N ALA A 32 15.47 -10.59 3.06
CA ALA A 32 14.42 -11.58 2.81
C ALA A 32 13.13 -10.80 2.50
N GLU A 33 12.53 -11.07 1.34
CA GLU A 33 11.31 -10.43 0.85
C GLU A 33 10.24 -10.56 1.93
N THR A 34 10.09 -9.55 2.78
CA THR A 34 9.22 -9.60 3.96
C THR A 34 8.27 -8.44 3.90
N GLU A 35 7.07 -8.63 4.46
CA GLU A 35 6.11 -7.53 4.61
C GLU A 35 6.74 -6.32 5.34
N ALA A 36 7.62 -6.58 6.32
CA ALA A 36 8.38 -5.55 7.01
C ALA A 36 9.25 -4.71 6.07
N GLN A 37 9.90 -5.33 5.07
CA GLN A 37 10.71 -4.63 4.08
C GLN A 37 9.84 -3.77 3.16
N TYR A 38 8.71 -4.29 2.67
CA TYR A 38 7.78 -3.49 1.86
C TYR A 38 7.21 -2.29 2.63
N ARG A 39 6.89 -2.46 3.92
CA ARG A 39 6.50 -1.35 4.80
C ARG A 39 7.61 -0.30 4.93
N ARG A 40 8.87 -0.73 5.11
CA ARG A 40 10.01 0.18 5.19
C ARG A 40 10.21 0.97 3.90
N GLU A 41 10.13 0.30 2.75
CA GLU A 41 10.22 0.95 1.43
C GLU A 41 9.08 1.95 1.22
N PHE A 42 7.86 1.58 1.61
CA PHE A 42 6.71 2.48 1.52
C PHE A 42 6.89 3.73 2.39
N TYR A 43 7.31 3.58 3.63
CA TYR A 43 7.56 4.71 4.53
C TYR A 43 8.67 5.64 4.00
N THR A 44 9.75 5.05 3.50
CA THR A 44 10.88 5.79 2.92
C THR A 44 10.46 6.52 1.65
N GLY A 45 9.76 5.83 0.74
CA GLY A 45 9.20 6.40 -0.47
C GLY A 45 8.19 7.51 -0.18
N PHE A 46 7.31 7.34 0.82
CA PHE A 46 6.40 8.39 1.27
C PHE A 46 7.16 9.65 1.68
N SER A 47 8.20 9.52 2.50
CA SER A 47 9.01 10.65 2.95
C SER A 47 9.67 11.40 1.77
N HIS A 48 10.10 10.70 0.73
CA HIS A 48 10.64 11.31 -0.49
C HIS A 48 9.57 11.98 -1.37
N VAL A 49 8.38 11.39 -1.45
CA VAL A 49 7.31 11.81 -2.38
C VAL A 49 6.44 12.92 -1.80
N ALA A 50 6.03 12.78 -0.54
CA ALA A 50 5.22 13.75 0.18
C ALA A 50 6.07 14.87 0.80
N GLY A 51 7.32 14.57 1.16
CA GLY A 51 8.22 15.49 1.84
C GLY A 51 8.39 15.16 3.33
N GLN A 52 9.55 15.51 3.87
CA GLN A 52 9.85 15.30 5.28
C GLN A 52 8.92 16.14 6.18
N GLY A 53 8.36 15.51 7.21
CA GLY A 53 7.47 16.17 8.17
C GLY A 53 6.00 16.21 7.76
N VAL A 54 5.63 15.59 6.63
CA VAL A 54 4.21 15.27 6.34
C VAL A 54 3.77 14.10 7.23
N PRO A 55 2.66 14.23 7.98
CA PRO A 55 2.19 13.18 8.87
C PRO A 55 1.81 11.88 8.16
N ILE A 56 2.35 10.78 8.66
CA ILE A 56 1.94 9.41 8.36
C ILE A 56 2.10 8.58 9.64
N THR A 57 1.10 7.78 9.96
CA THR A 57 1.12 6.89 11.13
C THR A 57 1.33 5.47 10.65
N SER A 58 2.44 4.84 11.04
CA SER A 58 2.65 3.42 10.81
C SER A 58 1.80 2.58 11.75
N GLU A 59 1.38 1.42 11.28
CA GLU A 59 0.82 0.37 12.13
C GLU A 59 -0.44 0.80 12.92
N TRP A 60 -1.24 1.70 12.31
CA TRP A 60 -2.40 2.32 12.93
C TRP A 60 -3.55 1.34 13.15
N SER A 61 -4.20 1.47 14.31
CA SER A 61 -5.40 0.71 14.67
C SER A 61 -6.25 1.53 15.64
N THR A 62 -7.57 1.43 15.52
CA THR A 62 -8.54 2.05 16.46
C THR A 62 -9.04 1.08 17.52
N SER A 63 -8.80 -0.22 17.34
CA SER A 63 -9.13 -1.28 18.31
C SER A 63 -8.13 -2.44 18.23
N LYS A 64 -8.45 -3.56 18.89
CA LYS A 64 -7.66 -4.80 18.79
C LYS A 64 -7.78 -5.50 17.43
N ASP A 65 -8.78 -5.14 16.63
CA ASP A 65 -9.08 -5.77 15.34
C ASP A 65 -9.02 -4.75 14.19
N GLY A 66 -8.28 -5.08 13.13
CA GLY A 66 -8.25 -4.28 11.88
C GLY A 66 -7.12 -3.25 11.79
N ARG A 67 -5.86 -3.68 11.93
CA ARG A 67 -4.66 -2.84 11.78
C ARG A 67 -4.30 -2.59 10.31
N VAL A 68 -4.11 -1.32 9.96
CA VAL A 68 -3.55 -0.90 8.67
C VAL A 68 -2.06 -0.63 8.82
N ASP A 69 -1.29 -0.76 7.74
CA ASP A 69 0.16 -0.56 7.82
C ASP A 69 0.51 0.92 7.82
N PHE A 70 -0.28 1.74 7.14
CA PHE A 70 -0.15 3.20 7.17
C PHE A 70 -1.49 3.91 7.18
N TYR A 71 -1.53 5.03 7.91
CA TYR A 71 -2.64 5.98 7.92
C TYR A 71 -2.12 7.40 7.66
N ILE A 72 -2.78 8.15 6.79
CA ILE A 72 -2.43 9.53 6.43
C ILE A 72 -3.54 10.45 6.99
N PRO A 73 -3.32 11.09 8.15
CA PRO A 73 -4.39 11.77 8.87
C PRO A 73 -5.04 12.93 8.11
N GLU A 74 -4.28 13.70 7.34
CA GLU A 74 -4.81 14.88 6.63
C GLU A 74 -5.91 14.54 5.61
N ARG A 75 -5.84 13.33 5.03
CA ARG A 75 -6.80 12.85 4.04
C ARG A 75 -7.65 11.68 4.53
N GLU A 76 -7.41 11.21 5.76
CA GLU A 76 -8.04 10.02 6.32
C GLU A 76 -7.87 8.80 5.40
N TRP A 77 -6.66 8.63 4.84
CA TRP A 77 -6.36 7.54 3.93
C TRP A 77 -5.65 6.39 4.64
N ALA A 78 -6.02 5.16 4.29
CA ALA A 78 -5.38 3.95 4.82
C ALA A 78 -4.69 3.13 3.73
N VAL A 79 -3.55 2.54 4.06
CA VAL A 79 -2.80 1.64 3.17
C VAL A 79 -2.49 0.35 3.91
N LYS A 80 -2.79 -0.78 3.26
CA LYS A 80 -2.39 -2.12 3.69
C LYS A 80 -1.40 -2.70 2.68
N LEU A 81 -0.27 -3.19 3.16
CA LEU A 81 0.71 -3.89 2.34
C LEU A 81 0.66 -5.37 2.67
N LEU A 82 0.59 -6.22 1.65
CA LEU A 82 0.65 -7.66 1.78
C LEU A 82 1.91 -8.19 1.11
N ARG A 83 2.25 -9.44 1.42
CA ARG A 83 3.34 -10.16 0.79
C ARG A 83 2.81 -11.45 0.16
N ASP A 84 3.25 -11.75 -1.06
CA ASP A 84 3.07 -13.03 -1.75
C ASP A 84 1.63 -13.57 -1.69
N HIS A 85 0.65 -12.68 -1.87
CA HIS A 85 -0.76 -13.03 -1.84
C HIS A 85 -1.24 -13.61 -0.48
N ASP A 86 -0.51 -13.36 0.62
CA ASP A 86 -0.87 -13.89 1.94
C ASP A 86 -2.23 -13.35 2.38
N ARG A 87 -3.16 -14.28 2.57
CA ARG A 87 -4.50 -14.05 3.15
C ARG A 87 -5.25 -12.85 2.57
N VAL A 88 -5.10 -12.60 1.26
CA VAL A 88 -5.71 -11.45 0.57
C VAL A 88 -7.22 -11.34 0.86
N ASP A 89 -7.98 -12.44 0.81
CA ASP A 89 -9.42 -12.40 1.12
C ASP A 89 -9.72 -12.00 2.57
N GLN A 90 -8.89 -12.42 3.53
CA GLN A 90 -9.04 -12.06 4.93
C GLN A 90 -8.84 -10.55 5.09
N HIS A 91 -7.82 -10.00 4.42
CA HIS A 91 -7.57 -8.56 4.43
C HIS A 91 -8.65 -7.78 3.70
N ILE A 92 -9.11 -8.19 2.52
CA ILE A 92 -10.27 -7.58 1.84
C ILE A 92 -11.51 -7.60 2.74
N SER A 93 -11.74 -8.70 3.45
CA SER A 93 -12.85 -8.85 4.40
C SER A 93 -12.67 -7.99 5.65
N GLN A 94 -11.49 -7.41 5.88
CA GLN A 94 -11.27 -6.31 6.83
C GLN A 94 -11.57 -4.94 6.23
N PHE A 95 -11.87 -4.80 4.94
CA PHE A 95 -12.33 -3.54 4.32
C PHE A 95 -13.76 -3.51 3.70
N LYS A 96 -14.50 -4.63 3.56
CA LYS A 96 -15.95 -4.67 3.18
C LYS A 96 -17.02 -4.62 4.31
N GLU A 97 -18.20 -4.04 4.10
CA GLU A 97 -19.31 -4.08 5.08
C GLU A 97 -19.63 -5.54 5.52
N GLY A 98 -19.76 -5.78 6.83
CA GLY A 98 -20.03 -7.11 7.40
C GLY A 98 -18.82 -7.93 7.87
N GLY A 99 -17.59 -7.43 7.68
CA GLY A 99 -16.38 -8.02 8.30
C GLY A 99 -16.33 -7.79 9.82
N LYS A 100 -15.56 -8.63 10.56
CA LYS A 100 -15.36 -8.51 12.03
C LYS A 100 -15.16 -7.04 12.45
N ASP A 101 -15.89 -6.67 13.51
CA ASP A 101 -16.12 -5.33 14.04
C ASP A 101 -15.14 -4.23 13.62
N ARG A 102 -15.68 -3.20 12.98
CA ARG A 102 -14.92 -2.05 12.48
C ARG A 102 -15.38 -0.75 13.10
N PRO A 103 -14.64 -0.22 14.07
CA PRO A 103 -14.83 1.14 14.54
C PRO A 103 -14.57 2.16 13.41
N TRP A 104 -13.54 1.96 12.58
CA TRP A 104 -13.09 2.99 11.63
C TRP A 104 -14.01 3.22 10.41
N LEU A 105 -14.77 2.21 9.95
CA LEU A 105 -15.82 2.44 8.94
C LEU A 105 -17.06 3.09 9.55
N LYS A 106 -17.41 2.72 10.80
CA LYS A 106 -18.59 3.25 11.49
C LYS A 106 -18.39 4.69 11.98
N GLU A 107 -17.15 5.06 12.29
CA GLU A 107 -16.74 6.38 12.77
C GLU A 107 -16.26 7.30 11.63
N GLU A 108 -16.40 6.90 10.37
CA GLU A 108 -15.94 7.63 9.17
C GLU A 108 -14.46 8.07 9.20
N MET A 109 -13.62 7.40 9.99
CA MET A 109 -12.22 7.78 10.23
C MET A 109 -11.30 7.53 9.02
N VAL A 110 -11.75 6.70 8.07
CA VAL A 110 -11.03 6.37 6.84
C VAL A 110 -11.94 6.68 5.66
N LYS A 111 -11.60 7.71 4.88
CA LYS A 111 -12.34 8.13 3.67
C LYS A 111 -11.96 7.34 2.43
N ASP A 112 -10.71 6.90 2.34
CA ASP A 112 -10.24 6.08 1.23
C ASP A 112 -9.19 5.07 1.70
N TRP A 113 -9.10 3.95 1.00
CA TRP A 113 -8.15 2.89 1.36
C TRP A 113 -7.71 2.08 0.16
N ILE A 114 -6.53 1.47 0.28
CA ILE A 114 -5.99 0.59 -0.74
C ILE A 114 -5.19 -0.56 -0.13
N ILE A 115 -5.29 -1.73 -0.74
CA ILE A 115 -4.45 -2.89 -0.45
C ILE A 115 -3.46 -3.03 -1.60
N ILE A 116 -2.17 -3.08 -1.29
CA ILE A 116 -1.10 -3.31 -2.26
C ILE A 116 -0.44 -4.64 -1.90
N ASP A 117 -0.71 -5.64 -2.70
CA ASP A 117 -0.15 -6.97 -2.59
C ASP A 117 1.19 -7.04 -3.34
N CYS A 118 2.27 -7.12 -2.58
CA CYS A 118 3.64 -7.14 -3.10
C CYS A 118 4.11 -8.58 -3.27
N ALA A 119 4.47 -8.96 -4.49
CA ALA A 119 4.86 -10.33 -4.82
C ALA A 119 5.87 -10.36 -5.97
N THR A 120 6.44 -11.52 -6.23
CA THR A 120 7.31 -11.75 -7.42
C THR A 120 6.57 -12.39 -8.60
N SER A 121 5.29 -12.71 -8.43
CA SER A 121 4.39 -13.22 -9.47
C SER A 121 2.98 -12.66 -9.33
N LEU A 122 2.15 -12.79 -10.37
CA LEU A 122 0.71 -12.53 -10.27
C LEU A 122 0.00 -13.68 -9.53
N PRO A 123 -1.11 -13.39 -8.82
CA PRO A 123 -1.89 -14.45 -8.21
C PRO A 123 -2.60 -15.29 -9.27
N THR A 124 -2.72 -16.58 -9.02
CA THR A 124 -3.56 -17.49 -9.84
C THR A 124 -5.05 -17.23 -9.62
N LYS A 125 -5.41 -16.79 -8.41
CA LYS A 125 -6.78 -16.42 -8.04
C LYS A 125 -7.11 -15.01 -8.51
N LYS A 126 -8.33 -14.83 -9.02
CA LYS A 126 -8.91 -13.51 -9.32
C LYS A 126 -9.60 -12.92 -8.09
N PHE A 127 -9.47 -11.62 -7.91
CA PHE A 127 -10.11 -10.87 -6.83
C PHE A 127 -11.07 -9.83 -7.41
N SER A 128 -12.27 -9.72 -6.82
CA SER A 128 -13.28 -8.75 -7.26
C SER A 128 -13.15 -7.37 -6.63
N GLU A 129 -12.20 -7.19 -5.70
CA GLU A 129 -12.04 -5.95 -4.93
C GLU A 129 -11.31 -4.86 -5.74
N PRO A 130 -11.98 -3.76 -6.16
CA PRO A 130 -11.35 -2.73 -6.99
C PRO A 130 -10.20 -1.98 -6.31
N ARG A 131 -10.15 -1.96 -4.98
CA ARG A 131 -9.10 -1.30 -4.19
C ARG A 131 -7.92 -2.23 -3.86
N LEU A 132 -7.82 -3.38 -4.53
CA LEU A 132 -6.65 -4.24 -4.50
C LEU A 132 -5.77 -4.00 -5.72
N TRP A 133 -4.48 -3.77 -5.49
CA TRP A 133 -3.45 -3.77 -6.52
C TRP A 133 -2.43 -4.88 -6.28
N HIS A 134 -1.88 -5.41 -7.37
CA HIS A 134 -0.77 -6.35 -7.33
C HIS A 134 0.50 -5.65 -7.82
N ALA A 135 1.42 -5.39 -6.88
CA ALA A 135 2.76 -4.86 -7.14
C ALA A 135 3.71 -6.05 -7.37
N VAL A 136 3.98 -6.38 -8.62
CA VAL A 136 4.79 -7.53 -9.02
C VAL A 136 6.21 -7.09 -9.34
N PHE A 137 7.16 -7.52 -8.53
CA PHE A 137 8.59 -7.26 -8.70
C PHE A 137 9.23 -8.38 -9.51
N ILE A 138 9.75 -8.04 -10.68
CA ILE A 138 10.37 -9.01 -11.61
C ILE A 138 11.80 -8.61 -11.94
N ASN A 139 12.50 -9.47 -12.68
CA ASN A 139 13.88 -9.25 -13.10
C ASN A 139 14.78 -8.92 -11.90
N ASP A 140 14.71 -9.77 -10.86
CA ASP A 140 15.42 -9.57 -9.60
C ASP A 140 15.11 -8.18 -9.01
N HIS A 141 13.84 -7.84 -8.86
CA HIS A 141 13.35 -6.55 -8.31
C HIS A 141 13.80 -5.28 -9.07
N SER A 142 14.38 -5.40 -10.27
CA SER A 142 14.76 -4.23 -11.06
C SER A 142 13.57 -3.62 -11.82
N GLU A 143 12.48 -4.36 -11.98
CA GLU A 143 11.26 -3.87 -12.61
C GLU A 143 10.06 -4.13 -11.70
N LEU A 144 9.25 -3.09 -11.49
CA LEU A 144 7.96 -3.18 -10.82
C LEU A 144 6.85 -3.03 -11.86
N ARG A 145 5.95 -4.01 -11.89
CA ARG A 145 4.69 -3.95 -12.63
C ARG A 145 3.53 -3.90 -11.66
N LEU A 146 2.69 -2.88 -11.80
CA LEU A 146 1.49 -2.70 -11.00
C LEU A 146 0.27 -3.10 -11.82
N TYR A 147 -0.48 -4.06 -11.30
CA TYR A 147 -1.72 -4.52 -11.88
C TYR A 147 -2.89 -4.13 -10.98
N ASP A 148 -4.04 -3.86 -11.58
CA ASP A 148 -5.29 -3.72 -10.83
C ASP A 148 -5.87 -5.10 -10.45
N HIS A 149 -7.04 -5.08 -9.82
CA HIS A 149 -7.76 -6.28 -9.38
C HIS A 149 -8.19 -7.21 -10.53
N GLN A 150 -8.29 -6.70 -11.76
CA GLN A 150 -8.59 -7.48 -12.96
C GLN A 150 -7.33 -8.03 -13.62
N GLN A 151 -6.17 -7.81 -13.00
CA GLN A 151 -4.84 -8.10 -13.55
C GLN A 151 -4.53 -7.32 -14.82
N ALA A 152 -5.16 -6.14 -15.02
CA ALA A 152 -4.78 -5.23 -16.09
C ALA A 152 -3.56 -4.42 -15.63
N LEU A 153 -2.54 -4.33 -16.49
CA LEU A 153 -1.33 -3.57 -16.21
C LEU A 153 -1.65 -2.07 -16.17
N THR A 154 -1.36 -1.42 -15.04
CA THR A 154 -1.63 0.02 -14.84
C THR A 154 -0.38 0.87 -14.71
N MET A 155 0.78 0.26 -14.44
CA MET A 155 2.09 0.92 -14.39
C MET A 155 3.18 -0.13 -14.59
N SER A 156 4.22 0.20 -15.35
CA SER A 156 5.50 -0.51 -15.33
C SER A 156 6.61 0.52 -15.13
N VAL A 157 7.56 0.22 -14.25
CA VAL A 157 8.68 1.10 -13.95
C VAL A 157 9.94 0.29 -13.67
N HIS A 158 11.06 0.74 -14.22
CA HIS A 158 12.37 0.26 -13.83
C HIS A 158 12.77 0.94 -12.52
N LEU A 159 12.94 0.16 -11.45
CA LEU A 159 13.35 0.65 -10.16
C LEU A 159 14.82 1.03 -10.20
N ARG A 160 15.16 2.10 -9.48
CA ARG A 160 16.52 2.62 -9.38
C ARG A 160 16.95 2.61 -7.92
N ASN A 161 18.25 2.73 -7.72
CA ASN A 161 18.81 3.05 -6.42
C ASN A 161 18.90 4.56 -6.22
#